data_AF-A0A7K1BB56-F1
#
_entry.id   AF-A0A7K1BB56-F1
#
_cell.length_a   1.000
_cell.length_b   1.000
_cell.length_c   1.000
_cell.angle_alpha   90.00
_cell.angle_beta   90.00
_cell.angle_gamma   90.00
#
_symmetry.space_group_name_H-M   'P 1'
#
loop_
_entity.id
_entity.type
_entity.pdbx_description
1 polymer ?
#
loop_
_entity_poly.entity_id
_entity_poly.type
_entity_poly.pdbx_seq_one_letter_code
_entity_poly.pdbx_strand_id
1 'polypeptide(L)'
;MHLHLAQYNTATLRAPLDDPASASYVALLDEVNAAAEASPGFVWRHGIDSRDPSTTVYDDDPLRLVNASVWESLGHLRDYAYRGLHRDVFRRRREWFDASGAVMWWIPAGTIPTLAECVERLAFLEQHGATPYGFATGQRVEQLVIVPVAHDSSEVTSIAGAAPGAGTVHVAVLEGRVIGAAQRSSSAAVTVWGVDAAEHPWLEPALRVHATVAPERPAGAT
;
A
#
# COMPACT_ATOMS: atom_id res chain seq x y z
N MET A 1 -0.04 -19.34 -3.43
CA MET A 1 0.78 -18.16 -3.07
C MET A 1 0.33 -17.68 -1.70
N HIS A 2 1.23 -17.50 -0.75
CA HIS A 2 0.88 -16.89 0.53
C HIS A 2 0.83 -15.37 0.37
N LEU A 3 -0.19 -14.74 0.95
CA LEU A 3 -0.45 -13.32 0.82
C LEU A 3 -0.35 -12.65 2.18
N HIS A 4 0.18 -11.44 2.21
CA HIS A 4 0.10 -10.52 3.33
C HIS A 4 -0.77 -9.32 2.95
N LEU A 5 -1.22 -8.59 3.97
CA LEU A 5 -1.95 -7.35 3.82
C LEU A 5 -1.01 -6.17 4.08
N ALA A 6 -0.81 -5.34 3.06
CA ALA A 6 -0.21 -4.03 3.23
C ALA A 6 -1.28 -3.02 3.66
N GLN A 7 -0.86 -2.07 4.49
CA GLN A 7 -1.71 -1.01 4.98
C GLN A 7 -0.91 0.29 5.05
N TYR A 8 -1.56 1.38 4.67
CA TYR A 8 -1.01 2.73 4.73
C TYR A 8 -2.04 3.70 5.29
N ASN A 9 -1.63 4.52 6.25
CA ASN A 9 -2.45 5.58 6.84
C ASN A 9 -1.77 6.93 6.72
N THR A 10 -2.60 7.96 6.61
CA THR A 10 -2.23 9.36 6.74
C THR A 10 -3.03 10.00 7.86
N ALA A 11 -2.44 10.97 8.54
CA ALA A 11 -3.15 11.83 9.50
C ALA A 11 -2.62 13.26 9.43
N THR A 12 -3.52 14.23 9.44
CA THR A 12 -3.17 15.65 9.48
C THR A 12 -3.28 16.14 10.91
N LEU A 13 -2.15 16.53 11.49
CA LEU A 13 -2.05 17.10 12.82
C LEU A 13 -2.73 18.47 12.90
N ARG A 14 -3.31 18.75 14.07
CA ARG A 14 -3.84 20.07 14.44
C ARG A 14 -2.75 21.09 14.74
N ALA A 15 -1.61 20.61 15.25
CA ALA A 15 -0.46 21.41 15.63
C ALA A 15 0.82 20.61 15.39
N PRO A 16 1.97 21.28 15.19
CA PRO A 16 3.27 20.61 15.10
C PRO A 16 3.55 19.66 16.27
N LEU A 17 4.44 18.68 16.07
CA LEU A 17 4.74 17.67 17.09
C LEU A 17 5.46 18.23 18.33
N ASP A 18 6.15 19.36 18.20
CA ASP A 18 6.81 20.08 19.31
C ASP A 18 5.86 21.02 20.06
N ASP A 19 4.62 21.19 19.61
CA ASP A 19 3.60 21.97 20.31
C ASP A 19 3.09 21.22 21.57
N PRO A 20 2.88 21.91 22.72
CA PRO A 20 2.31 21.30 23.91
C PRO A 20 0.98 20.56 23.70
N ALA A 21 0.16 20.96 22.73
CA ALA A 21 -1.08 20.28 22.36
C ALA A 21 -0.84 18.87 21.80
N SER A 22 0.31 18.62 21.17
CA SER A 22 0.72 17.33 20.59
C SER A 22 1.43 16.42 21.60
N ALA A 23 1.83 16.94 22.77
CA ALA A 23 2.67 16.22 23.74
C ALA A 23 2.08 14.87 24.19
N SER A 24 0.75 14.81 24.39
CA SER A 24 0.09 13.57 24.81
C SER A 24 0.03 12.51 23.70
N TYR A 25 0.02 12.91 22.43
CA TYR A 25 0.16 11.99 21.30
C TYR A 25 1.59 11.49 21.17
N VAL A 26 2.57 12.42 21.23
CA VAL A 26 4.00 12.09 21.15
C VAL A 26 4.40 11.09 22.23
N ALA A 27 3.90 11.26 23.45
CA ALA A 27 4.16 10.34 24.57
C ALA A 27 3.63 8.91 24.35
N LEU A 28 2.65 8.72 23.46
CA LEU A 28 2.05 7.42 23.15
C LEU A 28 2.68 6.73 21.93
N LEU A 29 3.43 7.46 21.10
CA LEU A 29 3.94 6.96 19.81
C LEU A 29 4.74 5.66 19.95
N ASP A 30 5.73 5.65 20.85
CA ASP A 30 6.61 4.51 21.03
C ASP A 30 5.86 3.29 21.58
N GLU A 31 4.93 3.51 22.50
CA GLU A 31 4.11 2.45 23.08
C GLU A 31 3.15 1.85 22.04
N VAL A 32 2.53 2.69 21.20
CA VAL A 32 1.66 2.25 20.10
C VAL A 32 2.45 1.47 19.06
N ASN A 33 3.64 1.94 18.68
CA ASN A 33 4.52 1.25 17.74
C ASN A 33 4.97 -0.12 18.29
N ALA A 34 5.40 -0.16 19.55
CA ALA A 34 5.78 -1.40 20.21
C ALA A 34 4.60 -2.38 20.35
N ALA A 35 3.39 -1.87 20.63
CA ALA A 35 2.18 -2.70 20.67
C ALA A 35 1.85 -3.31 19.31
N ALA A 36 2.07 -2.56 18.21
CA ALA A 36 1.93 -3.10 16.86
C ALA A 36 2.95 -4.24 16.62
N GLU A 37 4.23 -3.98 16.91
CA GLU A 37 5.32 -4.92 16.68
C GLU A 37 5.19 -6.22 17.49
N ALA A 38 4.59 -6.14 18.68
CA ALA A 38 4.30 -7.30 19.53
C ALA A 38 2.99 -8.02 19.18
N SER A 39 2.17 -7.47 18.27
CA SER A 39 0.87 -8.04 17.94
C SER A 39 1.00 -9.30 17.06
N PRO A 40 0.16 -10.33 17.29
CA PRO A 40 0.12 -11.51 16.42
C PRO A 40 -0.10 -11.13 14.96
N GLY A 41 0.69 -11.73 14.07
CA GLY A 41 0.62 -11.52 12.63
C GLY A 41 1.14 -10.16 12.15
N PHE A 42 1.81 -9.38 13.00
CA PHE A 42 2.62 -8.25 12.54
C PHE A 42 3.85 -8.74 11.77
N VAL A 43 4.14 -8.13 10.62
CA VAL A 43 5.27 -8.53 9.75
C VAL A 43 6.30 -7.42 9.65
N TRP A 44 5.85 -6.19 9.41
CA TRP A 44 6.73 -5.05 9.17
C TRP A 44 5.98 -3.73 9.38
N ARG A 45 6.70 -2.67 9.74
CA ARG A 45 6.23 -1.29 9.60
C ARG A 45 7.31 -0.40 9.03
N HIS A 46 6.87 0.70 8.44
CA HIS A 46 7.76 1.75 8.01
C HIS A 46 8.51 2.33 9.21
N GLY A 47 9.83 2.31 9.11
CA GLY A 47 10.74 2.71 10.19
C GLY A 47 10.99 4.21 10.28
N ILE A 48 10.21 5.04 9.58
CA ILE A 48 10.28 6.49 9.77
C ILE A 48 9.84 6.82 11.18
N ASP A 49 10.72 7.54 11.88
CA ASP A 49 10.39 8.20 13.13
C ASP A 49 9.49 9.38 12.79
N SER A 50 8.19 9.28 13.07
CA SER A 50 7.26 10.39 12.83
C SER A 50 7.66 11.68 13.58
N ARG A 51 8.59 11.59 14.54
CA ARG A 51 9.16 12.71 15.30
C ARG A 51 10.34 13.38 14.57
N ASP A 52 10.82 12.83 13.46
CA ASP A 52 11.91 13.40 12.65
C ASP A 52 11.35 14.21 11.46
N PRO A 53 11.36 15.55 11.51
CA PRO A 53 10.83 16.40 10.46
C PRO A 53 11.65 16.37 9.16
N SER A 54 12.83 15.74 9.16
CA SER A 54 13.63 15.51 7.94
C SER A 54 13.15 14.30 7.13
N THR A 55 12.23 13.52 7.70
CA THR A 55 11.62 12.35 7.09
C THR A 55 10.18 12.62 6.67
N THR A 56 9.93 13.80 6.09
CA THR A 56 8.60 14.10 5.52
C THR A 56 8.47 13.38 4.19
N VAL A 57 7.42 12.58 4.09
CA VAL A 57 7.21 11.67 2.96
C VAL A 57 6.20 12.21 1.98
N TYR A 58 5.21 12.95 2.49
CA TYR A 58 3.99 13.27 1.75
C TYR A 58 3.86 14.79 1.59
N ASP A 59 4.10 15.26 0.36
CA ASP A 59 4.03 16.64 -0.13
C ASP A 59 4.75 17.69 0.74
N ASP A 60 5.82 17.28 1.43
CA ASP A 60 6.62 18.14 2.32
C ASP A 60 5.80 18.90 3.39
N ASP A 61 4.60 18.41 3.73
CA ASP A 61 3.74 19.01 4.75
C ASP A 61 4.16 18.52 6.15
N PRO A 62 4.72 19.40 7.01
CA PRO A 62 5.19 19.02 8.35
C PRO A 62 4.06 18.63 9.31
N LEU A 63 2.80 18.92 8.97
CA LEU A 63 1.65 18.49 9.76
C LEU A 63 1.13 17.12 9.35
N ARG A 64 1.64 16.53 8.27
CA ARG A 64 1.15 15.25 7.79
C ARG A 64 2.02 14.10 8.23
N LEU A 65 1.40 13.24 9.04
CA LEU A 65 1.99 11.99 9.46
C LEU A 65 1.57 10.87 8.53
N VAL A 66 2.50 9.94 8.31
CA VAL A 66 2.27 8.74 7.51
C VAL A 66 2.73 7.51 8.28
N ASN A 67 2.05 6.39 8.06
CA ASN A 67 2.48 5.10 8.58
C ASN A 67 2.14 4.02 7.55
N ALA A 68 3.09 3.12 7.28
CA ALA A 68 2.83 1.91 6.50
C ALA A 68 3.15 0.69 7.35
N SER A 69 2.37 -0.37 7.19
CA SER A 69 2.61 -1.65 7.87
C SER A 69 2.18 -2.85 7.02
N VAL A 70 2.71 -4.02 7.34
CA VAL A 70 2.38 -5.29 6.71
C VAL A 70 1.97 -6.28 7.78
N TRP A 71 0.90 -7.02 7.50
CA TRP A 71 0.28 -7.99 8.38
C TRP A 71 0.02 -9.30 7.65
N GLU A 72 0.04 -10.41 8.37
CA GLU A 72 -0.29 -11.73 7.81
C GLU A 72 -1.75 -11.82 7.35
N SER A 73 -2.66 -11.05 7.95
CA SER A 73 -4.08 -11.05 7.57
C SER A 73 -4.82 -9.77 7.99
N LEU A 74 -5.96 -9.53 7.33
CA LEU A 74 -6.93 -8.52 7.76
C LEU A 74 -7.44 -8.74 9.19
N GLY A 75 -7.56 -10.01 9.62
CA GLY A 75 -7.98 -10.34 10.97
C GLY A 75 -7.00 -9.85 12.03
N HIS A 76 -5.70 -10.06 11.80
CA HIS A 76 -4.62 -9.61 12.68
C HIS A 76 -4.57 -8.08 12.79
N LEU A 77 -4.59 -7.38 11.65
CA LEU A 77 -4.63 -5.91 11.63
C LEU A 77 -5.87 -5.38 12.35
N ARG A 78 -7.06 -5.95 12.12
CA ARG A 78 -8.30 -5.53 12.78
C ARG A 78 -8.24 -5.71 14.29
N ASP A 79 -7.68 -6.83 14.74
CA ASP A 79 -7.58 -7.15 16.15
C ASP A 79 -6.61 -6.18 16.87
N TYR A 80 -5.49 -5.80 16.24
CA TYR A 80 -4.63 -4.71 16.71
C TYR A 80 -5.38 -3.36 16.69
N ALA A 81 -5.98 -2.99 15.56
CA ALA A 81 -6.53 -1.65 15.36
C ALA A 81 -7.70 -1.33 16.31
N TYR A 82 -8.50 -2.34 16.67
CA TYR A 82 -9.74 -2.16 17.44
C TYR A 82 -9.75 -2.85 18.80
N ARG A 83 -8.62 -3.32 19.32
CA ARG A 83 -8.50 -3.82 20.70
C ARG A 83 -7.31 -3.17 21.40
N GLY A 84 -7.35 -3.12 22.73
CA GLY A 84 -6.26 -2.58 23.54
C GLY A 84 -5.93 -1.11 23.26
N LEU A 85 -4.63 -0.79 23.34
CA LEU A 85 -4.10 0.58 23.30
C LEU A 85 -4.49 1.35 22.03
N HIS A 86 -4.37 0.74 20.85
CA HIS A 86 -4.66 1.44 19.59
C HIS A 86 -6.13 1.87 19.48
N ARG A 87 -7.07 1.09 20.03
CA ARG A 87 -8.49 1.50 20.11
C ARG A 87 -8.67 2.76 20.94
N ASP A 88 -7.95 2.88 22.05
CA ASP A 88 -8.09 4.01 22.96
C ASP A 88 -7.48 5.28 22.33
N VAL A 89 -6.34 5.15 21.64
CA VAL A 89 -5.76 6.21 20.81
C VAL A 89 -6.71 6.60 19.69
N PHE A 90 -7.26 5.63 18.96
CA PHE A 90 -8.21 5.89 17.88
C PHE A 90 -9.45 6.64 18.36
N ARG A 91 -9.94 6.38 19.58
CA ARG A 91 -11.07 7.13 20.16
C ARG A 91 -10.74 8.60 20.45
N ARG A 92 -9.50 8.86 20.84
CA ARG A 92 -8.97 10.19 21.18
C ARG A 92 -8.39 10.94 19.98
N ARG A 93 -8.33 10.31 18.79
CA ARG A 93 -7.74 10.88 17.56
C ARG A 93 -8.13 12.33 17.25
N ARG A 94 -9.35 12.76 17.59
CA ARG A 94 -9.83 14.15 17.38
C ARG A 94 -9.15 15.18 18.28
N GLU A 95 -8.44 14.77 19.32
CA GLU A 95 -7.61 15.65 20.15
C GLU A 95 -6.38 16.15 19.36
N TRP A 96 -5.88 15.35 18.42
CA TRP A 96 -4.60 15.60 17.75
C TRP A 96 -4.70 15.81 16.24
N PHE A 97 -5.75 15.26 15.61
CA PHE A 97 -5.88 15.26 14.15
C PHE A 97 -7.15 15.96 13.66
N ASP A 98 -7.04 16.61 12.51
CA ASP A 98 -8.16 17.20 11.77
C ASP A 98 -8.68 16.27 10.67
N ALA A 99 -7.78 15.51 10.04
CA ALA A 99 -8.12 14.57 8.97
C ALA A 99 -7.29 13.28 9.08
N SER A 100 -7.79 12.20 8.49
CA SER A 100 -7.07 10.93 8.39
C SER A 100 -7.52 10.15 7.16
N GLY A 101 -6.58 9.49 6.48
CA GLY A 101 -6.81 8.57 5.38
C GLY A 101 -6.24 7.19 5.68
N ALA A 102 -6.80 6.15 5.05
CA ALA A 102 -6.33 4.78 5.19
C ALA A 102 -6.62 3.98 3.93
N VAL A 103 -5.65 3.18 3.50
CA VAL A 103 -5.79 2.22 2.40
C VAL A 103 -5.11 0.90 2.77
N MET A 104 -5.68 -0.20 2.28
CA MET A 104 -5.11 -1.54 2.37
C MET A 104 -5.15 -2.21 1.00
N TRP A 105 -4.21 -3.12 0.78
CA TRP A 105 -4.15 -3.94 -0.42
C TRP A 105 -3.37 -5.23 -0.14
N TRP A 106 -3.58 -6.25 -0.96
CA TRP A 106 -2.88 -7.53 -0.82
C TRP A 106 -1.54 -7.50 -1.54
N ILE A 107 -0.54 -8.13 -0.93
CA ILE A 107 0.81 -8.27 -1.47
C ILE A 107 1.30 -9.72 -1.31
N PRO A 108 2.26 -10.18 -2.14
CA PRO A 108 2.95 -11.43 -1.88
C PRO A 108 3.58 -11.44 -0.48
N ALA A 109 3.51 -12.58 0.21
CA ALA A 109 4.27 -12.76 1.45
C ALA A 109 5.78 -12.52 1.20
N GLY A 110 6.42 -11.78 2.11
CA GLY A 110 7.82 -11.36 1.98
C GLY A 110 8.04 -10.08 1.15
N THR A 111 6.98 -9.48 0.58
CA THR A 111 7.06 -8.15 -0.05
C THR A 111 6.93 -7.05 1.01
N ILE A 112 7.69 -5.96 0.80
CA ILE A 112 7.56 -4.71 1.56
C ILE A 112 7.15 -3.63 0.55
N PRO A 113 6.02 -2.92 0.76
CA PRO A 113 5.59 -1.89 -0.18
C PRO A 113 6.55 -0.70 -0.14
N THR A 114 6.76 -0.08 -1.29
CA THR A 114 7.45 1.20 -1.34
C THR A 114 6.50 2.31 -0.94
N LEU A 115 7.06 3.43 -0.52
CA LEU A 115 6.25 4.56 -0.10
C LEU A 115 5.54 5.27 -1.25
N ALA A 116 6.17 5.26 -2.43
CA ALA A 116 5.52 5.69 -3.67
C ALA A 116 4.29 4.81 -3.99
N GLU A 117 4.40 3.49 -3.81
CA GLU A 117 3.24 2.60 -3.94
C GLU A 117 2.15 2.95 -2.92
N CYS A 118 2.51 3.14 -1.64
CA CYS A 118 1.55 3.49 -0.59
C CYS A 118 0.74 4.77 -0.92
N VAL A 119 1.41 5.83 -1.36
CA VAL A 119 0.77 7.11 -1.72
C VAL A 119 -0.18 6.92 -2.90
N GLU A 120 0.27 6.26 -3.96
CA GLU A 120 -0.56 6.01 -5.15
C GLU A 120 -1.77 5.12 -4.84
N ARG A 121 -1.63 4.11 -3.97
CA ARG A 121 -2.76 3.27 -3.55
C ARG A 121 -3.83 4.10 -2.85
N LEU A 122 -3.42 5.05 -1.99
CA LEU A 122 -4.36 5.93 -1.29
C LEU A 122 -5.03 6.91 -2.27
N ALA A 123 -4.25 7.57 -3.13
CA ALA A 123 -4.77 8.47 -4.15
C ALA A 123 -5.77 7.74 -5.09
N PHE A 124 -5.45 6.50 -5.47
CA PHE A 124 -6.34 5.68 -6.28
C PHE A 124 -7.66 5.37 -5.55
N LEU A 125 -7.60 4.99 -4.27
CA LEU A 125 -8.80 4.77 -3.45
C LEU A 125 -9.67 6.03 -3.36
N GLU A 126 -9.06 7.20 -3.18
CA GLU A 126 -9.78 8.48 -3.10
C GLU A 126 -10.45 8.86 -4.43
N GLN A 127 -9.79 8.58 -5.55
CA GLN A 127 -10.29 8.91 -6.89
C GLN A 127 -11.33 7.90 -7.41
N HIS A 128 -11.12 6.61 -7.18
CA HIS A 128 -11.91 5.54 -7.78
C HIS A 128 -12.85 4.83 -6.81
N GLY A 129 -12.75 5.14 -5.51
CA GLY A 129 -13.41 4.36 -4.48
C GLY A 129 -12.75 2.98 -4.31
N ALA A 130 -13.45 2.12 -3.58
CA ALA A 130 -12.91 0.82 -3.21
C ALA A 130 -12.83 -0.15 -4.39
N THR A 131 -11.65 -0.70 -4.59
CA THR A 131 -11.38 -1.72 -5.61
C THR A 131 -10.43 -2.76 -5.03
N PRO A 132 -10.25 -3.92 -5.69
CA PRO A 132 -9.17 -4.86 -5.32
C PRO A 132 -7.77 -4.21 -5.32
N TYR A 133 -7.55 -3.13 -6.07
CA TYR A 133 -6.29 -2.39 -6.08
C TYR A 133 -6.06 -1.57 -4.80
N GLY A 134 -7.11 -1.14 -4.10
CA GLY A 134 -7.00 -0.38 -2.86
C GLY A 134 -8.35 -0.23 -2.20
N PHE A 135 -8.42 -0.53 -0.90
CA PHE A 135 -9.68 -0.55 -0.16
C PHE A 135 -9.52 -0.12 1.30
N ALA A 136 -10.63 0.31 1.90
CA ALA A 136 -10.68 0.73 3.30
C ALA A 136 -11.19 -0.39 4.23
N THR A 137 -11.05 -0.18 5.53
CA THR A 137 -11.47 -1.15 6.55
C THR A 137 -12.97 -1.42 6.50
N GLY A 138 -13.36 -2.70 6.57
CA GLY A 138 -14.75 -3.13 6.54
C GLY A 138 -15.32 -3.36 5.14
N GLN A 139 -14.56 -3.05 4.09
CA GLN A 139 -14.93 -3.36 2.72
C GLN A 139 -14.53 -4.80 2.37
N ARG A 140 -15.38 -5.46 1.58
CA ARG A 140 -15.09 -6.77 0.99
C ARG A 140 -14.71 -6.53 -0.46
N VAL A 141 -13.48 -6.91 -0.80
CA VAL A 141 -12.97 -6.90 -2.16
C VAL A 141 -12.34 -8.25 -2.46
N GLU A 142 -12.26 -8.57 -3.75
CA GLU A 142 -11.49 -9.71 -4.26
C GLU A 142 -9.99 -9.51 -3.99
N GLN A 143 -9.26 -10.60 -3.84
CA GLN A 143 -7.82 -10.61 -3.59
C GLN A 143 -7.06 -10.40 -4.89
N LEU A 144 -6.61 -9.16 -5.12
CA LEU A 144 -5.67 -8.82 -6.18
C LEU A 144 -4.24 -8.80 -5.65
N VAL A 145 -3.33 -9.47 -6.35
CA VAL A 145 -1.89 -9.22 -6.25
C VAL A 145 -1.31 -8.86 -7.60
N ILE A 146 -0.31 -7.99 -7.59
CA ILE A 146 0.44 -7.63 -8.80
C ILE A 146 1.88 -8.08 -8.59
N VAL A 147 2.34 -9.00 -9.43
CA VAL A 147 3.65 -9.64 -9.29
C VAL A 147 4.59 -9.25 -10.42
N PRO A 148 5.88 -8.97 -10.14
CA PRO A 148 6.88 -8.76 -11.17
C PRO A 148 7.27 -10.10 -11.81
N VAL A 149 7.17 -10.17 -13.12
CA VAL A 149 7.48 -11.34 -13.94
C VAL A 149 8.45 -10.93 -15.05
N ALA A 150 9.35 -11.83 -15.44
CA ALA A 150 10.24 -11.60 -16.57
C ALA A 150 9.44 -11.47 -17.88
N HIS A 151 9.83 -10.51 -18.72
CA HIS A 151 9.14 -10.22 -19.98
C HIS A 151 9.06 -11.41 -20.95
N ASP A 152 10.01 -12.34 -20.89
CA ASP A 152 10.11 -13.51 -21.77
C ASP A 152 9.47 -14.77 -21.19
N SER A 153 8.81 -14.66 -20.03
CA SER A 153 8.06 -15.78 -19.46
C SER A 153 6.90 -16.21 -20.37
N SER A 154 6.56 -17.49 -20.30
CA SER A 154 5.42 -18.05 -21.04
C SER A 154 4.09 -17.42 -20.64
N GLU A 155 3.95 -17.06 -19.37
CA GLU A 155 2.77 -16.37 -18.83
C GLU A 155 2.61 -15.00 -19.50
N VAL A 156 3.64 -14.16 -19.50
CA VAL A 156 3.61 -12.84 -20.13
C VAL A 156 3.34 -12.95 -21.63
N THR A 157 4.01 -13.87 -22.32
CA THR A 157 3.81 -14.06 -23.76
C THR A 157 2.37 -14.47 -24.08
N SER A 158 1.74 -15.29 -23.22
CA SER A 158 0.34 -15.68 -23.39
C SER A 158 -0.64 -14.51 -23.21
N ILE A 159 -0.33 -13.54 -22.35
CA ILE A 159 -1.18 -12.37 -22.09
C ILE A 159 -0.98 -11.31 -23.18
N ALA A 160 0.27 -11.02 -23.53
CA ALA A 160 0.64 -9.96 -24.46
C ALA A 160 0.60 -10.39 -25.94
N GLY A 161 0.51 -11.69 -26.23
CA GLY A 161 0.52 -12.27 -27.58
C GLY A 161 1.92 -12.42 -28.19
N ALA A 162 2.91 -11.70 -27.68
CA ALA A 162 4.33 -11.83 -27.98
C ALA A 162 5.15 -11.36 -26.77
N ALA A 163 6.45 -11.68 -26.73
CA ALA A 163 7.34 -11.19 -25.69
C ALA A 163 7.44 -9.66 -25.76
N PRO A 164 7.12 -8.92 -24.67
CA PRO A 164 7.33 -7.48 -24.59
C PRO A 164 8.82 -7.10 -24.62
N GLY A 165 9.10 -5.80 -24.55
CA GLY A 165 10.48 -5.30 -24.44
C GLY A 165 11.19 -5.86 -23.21
N ALA A 166 12.53 -5.85 -23.24
CA ALA A 166 13.32 -6.32 -22.10
C ALA A 166 12.96 -5.56 -20.81
N GLY A 167 12.86 -6.26 -19.69
CA GLY A 167 12.55 -5.68 -18.38
C GLY A 167 11.54 -6.50 -17.57
N THR A 168 10.94 -5.83 -16.58
CA THR A 168 9.93 -6.41 -15.69
C THR A 168 8.54 -6.13 -16.23
N VAL A 169 7.67 -7.15 -16.22
CA VAL A 169 6.24 -7.03 -16.50
C VAL A 169 5.48 -7.29 -15.20
N HIS A 170 4.51 -6.44 -14.88
CA HIS A 170 3.68 -6.54 -13.69
C HIS A 170 2.38 -7.25 -14.04
N VAL A 171 2.22 -8.49 -13.59
CA VAL A 171 1.04 -9.33 -13.87
C VAL A 171 0.05 -9.21 -12.73
N ALA A 172 -1.20 -8.83 -13.05
CA ALA A 172 -2.32 -8.76 -12.13
C ALA A 172 -3.00 -10.13 -12.01
N VAL A 173 -3.05 -10.65 -10.79
CA VAL A 173 -3.67 -11.92 -10.43
C VAL A 173 -4.79 -11.65 -9.43
N LEU A 174 -6.03 -11.85 -9.85
CA LEU A 174 -7.24 -11.68 -9.04
C LEU A 174 -7.81 -13.05 -8.70
N GLU A 175 -7.92 -13.37 -7.41
CA GLU A 175 -8.41 -14.67 -6.93
C GLU A 175 -7.68 -15.87 -7.59
N GLY A 176 -6.37 -15.71 -7.80
CA GLY A 176 -5.52 -16.73 -8.43
C GLY A 176 -5.61 -16.79 -9.96
N ARG A 177 -6.38 -15.92 -10.61
CA ARG A 177 -6.50 -15.84 -12.07
C ARG A 177 -5.79 -14.61 -12.61
N VAL A 178 -5.01 -14.78 -13.66
CA VAL A 178 -4.43 -13.64 -14.40
C VAL A 178 -5.54 -12.88 -15.10
N ILE A 179 -5.59 -11.57 -14.88
CA ILE A 179 -6.60 -10.67 -15.47
C ILE A 179 -6.01 -9.47 -16.20
N GLY A 180 -4.68 -9.36 -16.25
CA GLY A 180 -4.01 -8.30 -17.00
C GLY A 180 -2.52 -8.23 -16.69
N ALA A 181 -1.80 -7.46 -17.49
CA ALA A 181 -0.39 -7.19 -17.27
C ALA A 181 -0.04 -5.76 -17.71
N ALA A 182 1.00 -5.18 -17.12
CA ALA A 182 1.54 -3.91 -17.55
C ALA A 182 3.06 -3.87 -17.49
N GLN A 183 3.65 -3.12 -18.42
CA GLN A 183 5.09 -2.87 -18.46
C GLN A 183 5.34 -1.39 -18.64
N ARG A 184 6.25 -0.86 -17.82
CA ARG A 184 6.83 0.46 -18.02
C ARG A 184 7.98 0.34 -19.02
N SER A 185 7.85 0.97 -20.19
CA SER A 185 8.88 0.99 -21.22
C SER A 185 9.77 2.24 -21.16
N SER A 186 9.31 3.29 -20.47
CA SER A 186 10.08 4.49 -20.11
C SER A 186 9.41 5.20 -18.94
N SER A 187 10.01 6.26 -18.40
CA SER A 187 9.43 7.05 -17.30
C SER A 187 8.03 7.61 -17.58
N ALA A 188 7.63 7.76 -18.86
CA ALA A 188 6.34 8.31 -19.27
C ALA A 188 5.44 7.33 -20.03
N ALA A 189 5.89 6.08 -20.29
CA ALA A 189 5.16 5.15 -21.13
C ALA A 189 4.92 3.81 -20.41
N VAL A 190 3.63 3.49 -20.24
CA VAL A 190 3.17 2.19 -19.77
C VAL A 190 2.30 1.54 -20.84
N THR A 191 2.61 0.28 -21.17
CA THR A 191 1.76 -0.58 -22.00
C THR A 191 1.01 -1.55 -21.10
N VAL A 192 -0.27 -1.77 -21.40
CA VAL A 192 -1.17 -2.66 -20.64
C VAL A 192 -1.78 -3.69 -21.60
N TRP A 193 -1.92 -4.93 -21.14
CA TRP A 193 -2.46 -6.05 -21.91
C TRP A 193 -3.46 -6.87 -21.10
N GLY A 194 -4.34 -7.59 -21.80
CA GLY A 194 -5.19 -8.63 -21.21
C GLY A 194 -6.30 -8.14 -20.29
N VAL A 195 -6.58 -6.83 -20.27
CA VAL A 195 -7.61 -6.23 -19.41
C VAL A 195 -8.97 -6.27 -20.09
N ASP A 196 -9.97 -6.81 -19.38
CA ASP A 196 -11.38 -6.66 -19.75
C ASP A 196 -11.99 -5.46 -18.99
N ALA A 197 -12.17 -4.35 -19.68
CA ALA A 197 -12.72 -3.12 -19.09
C ALA A 197 -14.22 -3.21 -18.76
N ALA A 198 -14.95 -4.16 -19.35
CA ALA A 198 -16.36 -4.36 -19.03
C ALA A 198 -16.52 -5.11 -17.70
N GLU A 199 -15.63 -6.06 -17.42
CA GLU A 199 -15.61 -6.81 -16.15
C GLU A 199 -14.88 -6.04 -15.03
N HIS A 200 -13.77 -5.38 -15.35
CA HIS A 200 -12.89 -4.72 -14.39
C HIS A 200 -12.50 -3.30 -14.85
N PRO A 201 -13.42 -2.32 -14.82
CA PRO A 201 -13.17 -0.96 -15.32
C PRO A 201 -12.06 -0.21 -14.55
N TRP A 202 -11.71 -0.67 -13.35
CA TRP A 202 -10.64 -0.12 -12.51
C TRP A 202 -9.25 -0.65 -12.85
N LEU A 203 -9.13 -1.75 -13.61
CA LEU A 203 -7.87 -2.49 -13.73
C LEU A 203 -6.83 -1.81 -14.61
N GLU A 204 -7.22 -1.28 -15.77
CA GLU A 204 -6.29 -0.56 -16.63
C GLU A 204 -5.66 0.66 -15.92
N PRO A 205 -6.43 1.59 -15.32
CA PRO A 205 -5.83 2.73 -14.63
C PRO A 205 -4.97 2.27 -13.43
N ALA A 206 -5.40 1.25 -12.68
CA ALA A 206 -4.61 0.68 -11.59
C ALA A 206 -3.25 0.14 -12.06
N LEU A 207 -3.23 -0.64 -13.13
CA LEU A 207 -2.00 -1.20 -13.70
C LEU A 207 -1.05 -0.13 -14.25
N ARG A 208 -1.58 0.95 -14.83
CA ARG A 208 -0.78 2.10 -15.29
C ARG A 208 -0.08 2.80 -14.14
N VAL A 209 -0.83 3.09 -13.08
CA VAL A 209 -0.28 3.71 -11.86
C VAL A 209 0.77 2.79 -11.23
N HIS A 210 0.42 1.51 -11.02
CA HIS A 210 1.33 0.52 -10.44
C HIS A 210 2.66 0.44 -11.17
N ALA A 211 2.64 0.25 -12.48
CA ALA A 211 3.86 0.11 -13.28
C ALA A 211 4.74 1.37 -13.25
N THR A 212 4.15 2.55 -12.97
CA THR A 212 4.89 3.81 -12.89
C THR A 212 5.71 3.92 -11.60
N VAL A 213 5.20 3.40 -10.47
CA VAL A 213 5.85 3.52 -9.15
C VAL A 213 6.48 2.23 -8.64
N ALA A 214 6.18 1.10 -9.27
CA ALA A 214 6.77 -0.17 -8.90
C ALA A 214 8.30 -0.15 -9.12
N PRO A 215 9.08 -0.73 -8.19
CA PRO A 215 10.52 -0.85 -8.39
C PRO A 215 10.80 -1.76 -9.59
N GLU A 216 11.74 -1.34 -10.45
CA GLU A 216 12.32 -2.25 -11.42
C GLU A 216 13.14 -3.28 -10.65
N ARG A 217 12.76 -4.57 -10.73
CA ARG A 217 13.60 -5.60 -10.14
C ARG A 217 14.92 -5.60 -10.92
N PRO A 218 16.09 -5.47 -10.26
CA PRO A 218 17.35 -5.65 -10.98
C PRO A 218 17.36 -7.06 -11.57
N ALA A 219 17.73 -7.17 -12.85
CA ALA A 219 17.87 -8.44 -13.53
C ALA A 219 18.82 -9.34 -12.71
N GLY A 220 18.31 -10.47 -12.18
CA GLY A 220 19.14 -11.50 -11.55
C GLY A 220 19.04 -11.71 -10.03
N ALA A 221 18.12 -11.06 -9.30
CA ALA A 221 17.86 -11.48 -7.91
C ALA A 221 17.02 -12.77 -7.92
N THR A 222 17.66 -13.93 -7.74
CA THR A 222 17.03 -15.23 -7.41
C THR A 222 16.48 -15.23 -6.00
#